data_AF-L7UJS1-F1
#
_entry.id   AF-L7UJS1-F1
#
_cell.length_a   1.000
_cell.length_b   1.000
_cell.length_c   1.000
_cell.angle_alpha   90.00
_cell.angle_beta   90.00
_cell.angle_gamma   90.00
#
_symmetry.space_group_name_H-M   'P 1'
#
loop_
_entity.id
_entity.type
_entity.pdbx_description
1 polymer ?
#
loop_
_entity_poly.entity_id
_entity_poly.type
_entity_poly.pdbx_seq_one_letter_code
_entity_poly.pdbx_strand_id
1 'polypeptide(L)'
;MRPMRSFGGRGGGGFGLPGLESMSSKLAVGLVAGSVMYLLLRAQGSFLLLMPSGVFGHLFIWQPLTYAFIESEPLSIIFGAMLLWSIGGWLEGYWGSKRLLMVAVGCTALAGYLLGLAALFIPMPYAFQGGWVMCSVLWVAYGLTMGKGQTNFWGIPLSGNAFAAIGAGFVLLRVLTAGFASQLPHIVAMLLVLAYVRGASPKRLLLHFQHWRLQRQLRERSKHLHVVPKDRPDRDQFLN
;
A
#
# COMPACT_ATOMS: atom_id res chain seq x y z
N MET A 1 -31.16 -1.90 -19.73
CA MET A 1 -30.53 -0.86 -18.90
C MET A 1 -30.77 -1.25 -17.44
N ARG A 2 -29.71 -1.45 -16.64
CA ARG A 2 -29.84 -1.82 -15.22
C ARG A 2 -29.91 -0.55 -14.37
N PRO A 3 -30.80 -0.46 -13.38
CA PRO A 3 -30.93 0.75 -12.57
C PRO A 3 -29.68 0.92 -11.70
N MET A 4 -29.09 2.11 -11.77
CA MET A 4 -28.05 2.57 -10.86
C MET A 4 -28.61 2.58 -9.43
N ARG A 5 -27.90 1.91 -8.51
CA ARG A 5 -28.15 2.07 -7.08
C ARG A 5 -27.95 3.53 -6.72
N SER A 6 -29.05 4.15 -6.29
CA SER A 6 -29.13 5.45 -5.63
C SER A 6 -27.93 5.68 -4.72
N PHE A 7 -27.18 6.73 -5.05
CA PHE A 7 -26.25 7.39 -4.16
C PHE A 7 -27.09 8.05 -3.06
N GLY A 8 -27.36 7.29 -1.99
CA GLY A 8 -28.08 7.76 -0.81
C GLY A 8 -27.28 8.86 -0.13
N GLY A 9 -27.83 10.07 -0.20
CA GLY A 9 -27.17 11.29 0.23
C GLY A 9 -26.93 11.33 1.74
N ARG A 10 -25.78 11.91 2.09
CA ARG A 10 -25.68 12.85 3.20
C ARG A 10 -24.65 13.92 2.85
N GLY A 11 -25.04 14.78 1.91
CA GLY A 11 -24.48 16.11 1.82
C GLY A 11 -25.02 16.90 3.01
N GLY A 12 -24.13 17.24 3.95
CA GLY A 12 -24.43 18.10 5.08
C GLY A 12 -23.17 18.88 5.41
N GLY A 13 -23.13 20.14 4.99
CA GLY A 13 -22.14 21.10 5.46
C GLY A 13 -22.27 21.20 6.98
N GLY A 14 -21.24 20.76 7.67
CA GLY A 14 -21.14 20.81 9.12
C GLY A 14 -19.74 20.40 9.51
N PHE A 15 -19.10 21.21 10.35
CA PHE A 15 -17.84 20.90 11.04
C PHE A 15 -18.10 19.79 12.09
N GLY A 16 -18.64 18.65 11.65
CA GLY A 16 -18.83 17.47 12.47
C GLY A 16 -17.56 16.64 12.37
N LEU A 17 -16.88 16.42 13.50
CA LEU A 17 -15.83 15.42 13.58
C LEU A 17 -16.37 14.12 12.96
N PRO A 18 -15.86 13.69 11.79
CA PRO A 18 -16.39 12.51 11.13
C PRO A 18 -16.16 11.34 12.07
N GLY A 19 -17.22 10.60 12.36
CA GLY A 19 -17.19 9.50 13.32
C GLY A 19 -15.99 8.60 13.07
N LEU A 20 -15.39 8.09 14.15
CA LEU A 20 -14.28 7.13 14.16
C LEU A 20 -14.62 5.78 13.51
N GLU A 21 -15.63 5.73 12.64
CA GLU A 21 -16.10 4.54 11.94
C GLU A 21 -15.13 4.13 10.85
N SER A 22 -14.52 5.09 10.14
CA SER A 22 -13.58 4.81 9.05
C SER A 22 -12.23 4.32 9.57
N MET A 23 -11.63 3.35 8.86
CA MET A 23 -10.30 2.84 9.18
C MET A 23 -9.24 3.91 8.99
N SER A 24 -9.39 4.82 8.03
CA SER A 24 -8.49 5.96 7.85
C SER A 24 -8.38 6.83 9.11
N SER A 25 -9.52 7.16 9.73
CA SER A 25 -9.59 7.92 10.97
C SER A 25 -8.95 7.15 12.13
N LYS A 26 -9.18 5.83 12.22
CA LYS A 26 -8.55 4.98 13.24
C LYS A 26 -7.03 4.95 13.10
N LEU A 27 -6.52 4.84 11.87
CA LEU A 27 -5.07 4.88 11.62
C LEU A 27 -4.48 6.26 11.93
N ALA A 28 -5.19 7.35 11.61
CA ALA A 28 -4.76 8.71 11.92
C ALA A 28 -4.69 8.95 13.44
N VAL A 29 -5.73 8.54 14.17
CA VAL A 29 -5.75 8.59 15.64
C VAL A 29 -4.68 7.68 16.22
N GLY A 30 -4.45 6.49 15.64
CA GLY A 30 -3.39 5.57 16.04
C GLY A 30 -2.00 6.20 15.90
N LEU A 31 -1.74 6.92 14.81
CA LEU A 31 -0.49 7.66 14.59
C LEU A 31 -0.30 8.76 15.64
N VAL A 32 -1.34 9.56 15.89
CA VAL A 32 -1.27 10.63 16.90
C VAL A 32 -1.06 10.04 18.29
N ALA A 33 -1.85 9.04 18.67
CA ALA A 33 -1.76 8.39 19.98
C ALA A 33 -0.41 7.70 20.19
N GLY A 34 0.09 6.97 19.19
CA GLY A 34 1.41 6.32 19.24
C GLY A 34 2.54 7.33 19.38
N SER A 35 2.46 8.45 18.66
CA SER A 35 3.45 9.53 18.74
C SER A 35 3.40 10.27 20.08
N VAL A 36 2.21 10.57 20.62
CA VAL A 36 2.05 11.17 21.95
C VAL A 36 2.59 10.23 23.03
N MET A 37 2.26 8.95 22.95
CA MET A 37 2.76 7.92 23.87
C MET A 37 4.29 7.86 23.85
N TYR A 38 4.90 7.87 22.67
CA TYR A 38 6.36 7.94 22.51
C TYR A 38 6.97 9.20 23.13
N LEU A 39 6.35 10.37 22.91
CA LEU A 39 6.82 11.64 23.45
C LEU A 39 6.70 11.74 24.98
N LEU A 40 5.72 11.04 25.58
CA LEU A 40 5.57 10.94 27.04
C LEU A 40 6.58 9.95 27.65
N LEU A 41 6.87 8.86 26.96
CA LEU A 41 7.74 7.77 27.44
C LEU A 41 9.24 7.97 27.17
N ARG A 42 9.68 9.13 26.66
CA ARG A 42 11.03 9.47 26.14
C ARG A 42 12.16 8.46 26.43
N ALA A 43 12.49 8.18 27.69
CA ALA A 43 13.57 7.27 28.09
C ALA A 43 13.31 5.79 27.71
N GLN A 44 12.06 5.32 27.77
CA GLN A 44 11.64 3.96 27.43
C GLN A 44 11.01 3.88 26.02
N GLY A 45 10.71 5.02 25.39
CA GLY A 45 10.11 5.08 24.06
C GLY A 45 11.00 4.55 22.94
N SER A 46 12.30 4.40 23.18
CA SER A 46 13.27 3.81 22.24
C SER A 46 12.92 2.38 21.83
N PHE A 47 12.26 1.61 22.70
CA PHE A 47 11.82 0.24 22.39
C PHE A 47 10.69 0.18 21.36
N LEU A 48 9.98 1.29 21.15
CA LEU A 48 8.87 1.39 20.19
C LEU A 48 9.36 1.75 18.79
N LEU A 49 10.56 2.35 18.68
CA LEU A 49 11.22 2.64 17.41
C LEU A 49 11.74 1.36 16.76
N LEU A 50 11.90 1.40 15.44
CA LEU A 50 12.51 0.30 14.71
C LEU A 50 14.04 0.37 14.92
N MET A 51 14.58 -0.60 15.67
CA MET A 51 16.01 -0.88 15.71
C MET A 51 16.27 -2.15 14.89
N PRO A 52 16.75 -2.05 13.64
CA PRO A 52 16.85 -3.21 12.76
C PRO A 52 17.64 -4.38 13.36
N SER A 53 18.73 -4.10 14.05
CA SER A 53 19.54 -5.11 14.75
C SER A 53 18.80 -5.80 15.90
N GLY A 54 17.89 -5.10 16.57
CA GLY A 54 17.11 -5.62 17.70
C GLY A 54 15.95 -6.54 17.31
N VAL A 55 15.45 -6.43 16.08
CA VAL A 55 14.29 -7.22 15.61
C VAL A 55 14.56 -8.72 15.71
N PHE A 56 15.69 -9.17 15.17
CA PHE A 56 16.08 -10.59 15.20
C PHE A 56 17.17 -10.89 16.23
N GLY A 57 18.04 -9.93 16.55
CA GLY A 57 19.09 -10.13 17.55
C GLY A 57 18.55 -10.21 18.99
N HIS A 58 17.51 -9.43 19.31
CA HIS A 58 16.90 -9.36 20.64
C HIS A 58 15.42 -9.81 20.64
N LEU A 59 14.94 -10.39 19.54
CA LEU A 59 13.57 -10.88 19.36
C LEU A 59 12.48 -9.79 19.54
N PHE A 60 12.78 -8.54 19.20
CA PHE A 60 11.82 -7.43 19.24
C PHE A 60 10.92 -7.42 18.00
N ILE A 61 10.16 -8.49 17.79
CA ILE A 61 9.33 -8.73 16.60
C ILE A 61 8.17 -7.73 16.48
N TRP A 62 7.80 -7.05 17.58
CA TRP A 62 6.76 -6.02 17.59
C TRP A 62 7.23 -4.66 17.04
N GLN A 63 8.54 -4.39 17.01
CA GLN A 63 9.08 -3.08 16.58
C GLN A 63 8.66 -2.67 15.16
N PRO A 64 8.69 -3.55 14.15
CA PRO A 64 8.17 -3.24 12.81
C PRO A 64 6.68 -2.87 12.79
N LEU A 65 5.89 -3.28 13.78
CA LEU A 65 4.50 -2.86 13.84
C LEU A 65 4.33 -1.53 14.59
N THR A 66 5.02 -1.36 15.72
CA THR A 66 4.88 -0.16 16.55
C THR A 66 5.46 1.08 15.88
N TYR A 67 6.61 0.96 15.19
CA TYR A 67 7.27 2.13 14.61
C TYR A 67 6.42 2.84 13.55
N ALA A 68 5.51 2.12 12.88
CA ALA A 68 4.60 2.67 11.87
C ALA A 68 3.70 3.79 12.41
N PHE A 69 3.48 3.84 13.73
CA PHE A 69 2.62 4.82 14.40
C PHE A 69 3.39 5.86 15.21
N ILE A 70 4.70 5.96 15.00
CA ILE A 70 5.56 6.84 15.79
C ILE A 70 6.19 7.88 14.88
N GLU A 71 6.07 9.12 15.32
CA GLU A 71 6.72 10.29 14.76
C GLU A 71 7.12 11.23 15.90
N SER A 72 8.29 11.87 15.80
CA SER A 72 8.81 12.75 16.86
C SER A 72 8.48 14.22 16.64
N GLU A 73 8.22 14.62 15.40
CA GLU A 73 8.01 16.02 15.04
C GLU A 73 6.52 16.40 15.07
N PRO A 74 6.12 17.44 15.83
CA PRO A 74 4.72 17.85 15.94
C PRO A 74 4.03 18.15 14.61
N LEU A 75 4.72 18.86 13.70
CA LEU A 75 4.20 19.15 12.37
C LEU A 75 3.99 17.86 11.57
N SER A 76 4.96 16.96 11.59
CA SER A 76 4.90 15.67 10.89
C SER A 76 3.76 14.79 11.42
N ILE A 77 3.46 14.83 12.73
CA ILE A 77 2.29 14.15 13.31
C ILE A 77 0.99 14.71 12.76
N ILE A 78 0.83 16.04 12.77
CA ILE A 78 -0.41 16.71 12.31
C ILE A 78 -0.62 16.46 10.81
N PHE A 79 0.40 16.72 10.00
CA PHE A 79 0.33 16.51 8.55
C PHE A 79 0.18 15.03 8.19
N GLY A 80 0.87 14.14 8.90
CA GLY A 80 0.76 12.70 8.71
C GLY A 80 -0.67 12.21 9.01
N ALA A 81 -1.26 12.64 10.12
CA ALA A 81 -2.62 12.27 10.50
C ALA A 81 -3.66 12.81 9.49
N MET A 82 -3.50 14.06 9.06
CA MET A 82 -4.37 14.68 8.06
C MET A 82 -4.25 14.01 6.69
N LEU A 83 -3.04 13.63 6.26
CA LEU A 83 -2.79 12.88 5.04
C LEU A 83 -3.44 11.49 5.12
N LEU A 84 -3.25 10.79 6.24
CA LEU A 84 -3.89 9.49 6.50
C LEU A 84 -5.41 9.59 6.43
N TRP A 85 -5.98 10.62 7.05
CA TRP A 85 -7.42 10.82 7.06
C TRP A 85 -7.96 11.15 5.66
N SER A 86 -7.36 12.12 4.97
CA SER A 86 -7.81 12.59 3.65
C SER A 86 -7.56 11.56 2.55
N ILE A 87 -6.30 11.18 2.34
CA ILE A 87 -5.91 10.23 1.28
C ILE A 87 -6.39 8.82 1.64
N GLY A 88 -6.20 8.42 2.90
CA GLY A 88 -6.64 7.10 3.36
C GLY A 88 -8.15 6.96 3.32
N GLY A 89 -8.93 8.02 3.61
CA GLY A 89 -10.40 7.98 3.50
C GLY A 89 -10.87 7.74 2.06
N TRP A 90 -10.22 8.39 1.09
CA TRP A 90 -10.50 8.14 -0.33
C TRP A 90 -10.12 6.71 -0.75
N LEU A 91 -8.91 6.25 -0.36
CA LEU A 91 -8.45 4.89 -0.63
C LEU A 91 -9.34 3.83 0.03
N GLU A 92 -9.85 4.10 1.23
CA GLU A 92 -10.80 3.24 1.92
C GLU A 92 -12.11 3.11 1.13
N GLY A 93 -12.63 4.20 0.58
CA GLY A 93 -13.82 4.17 -0.27
C GLY A 93 -13.60 3.34 -1.55
N TYR A 94 -12.39 3.38 -2.12
CA TYR A 94 -12.08 2.68 -3.37
C TYR A 94 -11.67 1.20 -3.17
N TRP A 95 -10.92 0.88 -2.12
CA TRP A 95 -10.39 -0.47 -1.86
C TRP A 95 -11.12 -1.24 -0.76
N GLY A 96 -11.79 -0.54 0.15
CA GLY A 96 -12.33 -1.07 1.39
C GLY A 96 -11.33 -1.05 2.55
N SER A 97 -11.85 -0.97 3.78
CA SER A 97 -11.10 -0.78 5.03
C SER A 97 -10.01 -1.83 5.27
N LYS A 98 -10.30 -3.11 4.98
CA LYS A 98 -9.34 -4.20 5.18
C LYS A 98 -8.10 -4.08 4.29
N ARG A 99 -8.30 -3.67 3.03
CA ARG A 99 -7.19 -3.47 2.09
C ARG A 99 -6.38 -2.24 2.43
N LEU A 100 -7.04 -1.14 2.84
CA LEU A 100 -6.34 0.04 3.34
C LEU A 100 -5.41 -0.33 4.50
N LEU A 101 -5.92 -1.02 5.53
CA LEU A 101 -5.13 -1.44 6.69
C LEU A 101 -3.94 -2.30 6.26
N MET A 102 -4.18 -3.31 5.43
CA MET A 102 -3.13 -4.20 4.94
C MET A 102 -2.04 -3.47 4.16
N VAL A 103 -2.40 -2.47 3.35
CA VAL A 103 -1.40 -1.68 2.59
C VAL A 103 -0.68 -0.71 3.51
N ALA A 104 -1.41 0.11 4.27
CA ALA A 104 -0.85 1.14 5.14
C ALA A 104 0.09 0.54 6.18
N VAL A 105 -0.44 -0.37 7.00
CA VAL A 105 0.30 -0.97 8.11
C VAL A 105 1.15 -2.14 7.61
N GLY A 106 0.62 -2.98 6.73
CA GLY A 106 1.34 -4.17 6.28
C GLY A 106 2.54 -3.88 5.40
N CYS A 107 2.48 -2.93 4.44
CA CYS A 107 3.67 -2.57 3.65
C CYS A 107 4.73 -1.87 4.52
N THR A 108 4.30 -1.03 5.46
CA THR A 108 5.21 -0.36 6.42
C THR A 108 5.88 -1.39 7.33
N ALA A 109 5.09 -2.25 7.99
CA ALA A 109 5.64 -3.27 8.88
C ALA A 109 6.52 -4.28 8.14
N LEU A 110 6.15 -4.68 6.91
CA LEU A 110 6.98 -5.54 6.09
C LEU A 110 8.31 -4.87 5.71
N ALA A 111 8.32 -3.57 5.42
CA ALA A 111 9.56 -2.83 5.19
C ALA A 111 10.47 -2.86 6.44
N GLY A 112 9.91 -2.64 7.63
CA GLY A 112 10.65 -2.76 8.88
C GLY A 112 11.21 -4.17 9.12
N TYR A 113 10.44 -5.21 8.82
CA TYR A 113 10.87 -6.61 8.91
C TYR A 113 12.02 -6.93 7.94
N LEU A 114 11.91 -6.49 6.68
CA LEU A 114 12.97 -6.68 5.68
C LEU A 114 14.27 -5.98 6.07
N LEU A 115 14.18 -4.79 6.69
CA LEU A 115 15.35 -4.10 7.22
C LEU A 115 15.95 -4.83 8.42
N GLY A 116 15.12 -5.38 9.31
CA GLY A 116 15.61 -6.25 10.39
C GLY A 116 16.38 -7.47 9.84
N LEU A 117 15.89 -8.08 8.75
CA LEU A 117 16.54 -9.22 8.12
C LEU A 117 17.87 -8.80 7.48
N ALA A 118 17.90 -7.65 6.81
CA ALA A 118 19.12 -7.08 6.25
C ALA A 118 20.15 -6.74 7.34
N ALA A 119 19.69 -6.34 8.53
CA ALA A 119 20.55 -5.98 9.65
C ALA A 119 21.33 -7.16 10.24
N LEU A 120 20.94 -8.41 9.94
CA LEU A 120 21.72 -9.61 10.28
C LEU A 120 23.03 -9.70 9.49
N PHE A 121 23.08 -9.08 8.31
CA PHE A 121 24.24 -9.15 7.41
C PHE A 121 25.01 -7.82 7.37
N ILE A 122 24.31 -6.70 7.57
CA ILE A 122 24.88 -5.36 7.47
C ILE A 122 24.53 -4.60 8.75
N PRO A 123 25.52 -4.14 9.55
CA PRO A 123 25.23 -3.40 10.76
C PRO A 123 24.48 -2.10 10.42
N MET A 124 23.28 -1.96 10.98
CA MET A 124 22.44 -0.76 10.84
C MET A 124 22.27 -0.08 12.21
N PRO A 125 23.07 0.95 12.53
CA PRO A 125 23.05 1.58 13.85
C PRO A 125 21.90 2.60 14.03
N TYR A 126 21.03 2.76 13.04
CA TYR A 126 20.00 3.79 13.04
C TYR A 126 18.68 3.26 13.61
N ALA A 127 18.05 4.06 14.48
CA ALA A 127 16.67 3.88 14.86
C ALA A 127 15.75 4.63 13.87
N PHE A 128 14.67 4.00 13.43
CA PHE A 128 13.76 4.56 12.44
C PHE A 128 12.37 4.83 13.02
N GLN A 129 11.78 5.93 12.56
CA GLN A 129 10.39 6.31 12.78
C GLN A 129 9.57 5.99 11.53
N GLY A 130 8.36 5.47 11.72
CA GLY A 130 7.55 4.90 10.64
C GLY A 130 6.30 5.70 10.30
N GLY A 131 5.95 6.73 11.06
CA GLY A 131 4.78 7.56 10.81
C GLY A 131 4.77 8.12 9.40
N TRP A 132 5.84 8.79 8.99
CA TRP A 132 5.99 9.31 7.63
C TRP A 132 6.18 8.21 6.57
N VAL A 133 6.69 7.03 6.94
CA VAL A 133 6.82 5.88 6.03
C VAL A 133 5.44 5.40 5.60
N MET A 134 4.53 5.23 6.56
CA MET A 134 3.14 4.87 6.31
C MET A 134 2.43 5.94 5.44
N CYS A 135 2.70 7.22 5.69
CA CYS A 135 2.17 8.31 4.86
C CYS A 135 2.69 8.24 3.42
N SER A 136 3.99 7.96 3.25
CA SER A 136 4.62 7.80 1.93
C SER A 136 4.00 6.62 1.15
N VAL A 137 3.73 5.51 1.83
CA VAL A 137 3.03 4.35 1.25
C VAL A 137 1.64 4.75 0.74
N LEU A 138 0.84 5.43 1.56
CA LEU A 138 -0.51 5.85 1.17
C LEU A 138 -0.50 6.89 0.05
N TRP A 139 0.44 7.84 0.10
CA TRP A 139 0.62 8.84 -0.94
C TRP A 139 0.89 8.17 -2.29
N VAL A 140 1.90 7.29 -2.35
CA VAL A 140 2.26 6.60 -3.59
C VAL A 140 1.14 5.65 -4.03
N ALA A 141 0.51 4.93 -3.11
CA ALA A 141 -0.65 4.09 -3.39
C ALA A 141 -1.78 4.88 -4.07
N TYR A 142 -2.12 6.04 -3.52
CA TYR A 142 -3.16 6.91 -4.06
C TYR A 142 -2.84 7.38 -5.47
N GLY A 143 -1.64 7.91 -5.69
CA GLY A 143 -1.23 8.39 -7.00
C GLY A 143 -1.22 7.27 -8.06
N LEU A 144 -0.71 6.09 -7.70
CA LEU A 144 -0.71 4.92 -8.59
C LEU A 144 -2.13 4.39 -8.87
N THR A 145 -3.04 4.46 -7.90
CA THR A 145 -4.42 4.02 -8.05
C THR A 145 -5.20 4.91 -9.00
N MET A 146 -5.00 6.23 -8.91
CA MET A 146 -5.64 7.16 -9.82
C MET A 146 -5.02 7.13 -11.23
N GLY A 147 -3.71 6.84 -11.32
CA GLY A 147 -3.00 6.67 -12.58
C GLY A 147 -3.01 7.95 -13.42
N LYS A 148 -3.69 7.92 -14.57
CA LYS A 148 -3.89 9.10 -15.45
C LYS A 148 -5.09 9.97 -15.05
N GLY A 149 -5.90 9.53 -14.08
CA GLY A 149 -7.02 10.30 -13.58
C GLY A 149 -6.58 11.60 -12.90
N GLN A 150 -7.41 12.63 -13.01
CA GLN A 150 -7.20 13.89 -12.30
C GLN A 150 -7.62 13.74 -10.84
N THR A 151 -6.74 14.18 -9.95
CA THR A 151 -6.97 14.31 -8.52
C THR A 151 -7.06 15.80 -8.21
N ASN A 152 -8.05 16.22 -7.44
CA ASN A 152 -8.05 17.55 -6.86
C ASN A 152 -7.47 17.44 -5.45
N PHE A 153 -6.14 17.48 -5.35
CA PHE A 153 -5.49 17.48 -4.06
C PHE A 153 -5.43 18.92 -3.56
N TRP A 154 -6.32 19.27 -2.63
CA TRP A 154 -6.30 20.56 -1.93
C TRP A 154 -6.43 21.78 -2.86
N GLY A 155 -7.27 21.69 -3.88
CA GLY A 155 -7.52 22.78 -4.83
C GLY A 155 -6.60 22.76 -6.05
N ILE A 156 -5.60 21.89 -6.10
CA ILE A 156 -4.68 21.75 -7.23
C ILE A 156 -5.04 20.51 -8.06
N PRO A 157 -5.49 20.68 -9.32
CA PRO A 157 -5.73 19.56 -10.21
C PRO A 157 -4.39 18.97 -10.69
N LEU A 158 -4.11 17.74 -10.29
CA LEU A 158 -2.89 17.03 -10.68
C LEU A 158 -3.22 15.60 -11.10
N SER A 159 -2.51 15.05 -12.09
CA SER A 159 -2.63 13.63 -12.41
C SER A 159 -2.12 12.76 -11.27
N GLY A 160 -2.74 11.60 -11.05
CA GLY A 160 -2.30 10.65 -10.01
C GLY A 160 -0.85 10.23 -10.14
N ASN A 161 -0.39 9.95 -11.36
CA ASN A 161 1.00 9.59 -11.62
C ASN A 161 1.97 10.71 -11.25
N ALA A 162 1.64 11.97 -11.58
CA ALA A 162 2.44 13.11 -11.17
C ALA A 162 2.43 13.25 -9.63
N PHE A 163 1.30 13.01 -8.98
CA PHE A 163 1.21 13.05 -7.52
C PHE A 163 2.08 11.98 -6.84
N ALA A 164 2.09 10.74 -7.38
CA ALA A 164 3.00 9.70 -6.92
C ALA A 164 4.48 10.05 -7.19
N ALA A 165 4.78 10.67 -8.34
CA ALA A 165 6.12 11.11 -8.67
C ALA A 165 6.63 12.20 -7.73
N ILE A 166 5.77 13.12 -7.30
CA ILE A 166 6.10 14.13 -6.28
C ILE A 166 6.44 13.45 -4.95
N GLY A 167 5.63 12.48 -4.51
CA GLY A 167 5.91 11.71 -3.28
C GLY A 167 7.26 10.99 -3.34
N ALA A 168 7.55 10.32 -4.46
CA ALA A 168 8.85 9.68 -4.69
C ALA A 168 10.00 10.69 -4.77
N GLY A 169 9.78 11.84 -5.40
CA GLY A 169 10.72 12.95 -5.48
C GLY A 169 11.07 13.53 -4.11
N PHE A 170 10.10 13.58 -3.20
CA PHE A 170 10.35 14.01 -1.81
C PHE A 170 11.27 13.04 -1.07
N VAL A 171 11.05 11.73 -1.22
CA VAL A 171 11.95 10.71 -0.66
C VAL A 171 13.35 10.83 -1.26
N LEU A 172 13.45 11.03 -2.59
CA LEU A 172 14.73 11.24 -3.26
C LEU A 172 15.44 12.50 -2.74
N LEU A 173 14.73 13.61 -2.55
CA LEU A 173 15.30 14.82 -1.98
C LEU A 173 15.84 14.55 -0.56
N ARG A 174 15.11 13.80 0.27
CA ARG A 174 15.59 13.40 1.61
C ARG A 174 16.80 12.47 1.55
N VAL A 175 16.89 11.59 0.54
CA VAL A 175 18.09 10.78 0.32
C VAL A 175 19.29 11.68 0.04
N LEU A 176 19.11 12.74 -0.74
CA LEU A 176 20.19 13.68 -1.07
C LEU A 176 20.59 14.57 0.11
N THR A 177 19.65 14.96 0.98
CA THR A 177 19.92 15.87 2.11
C THR A 177 20.26 15.18 3.43
N ALA A 178 19.63 14.04 3.72
CA ALA A 178 19.78 13.29 4.97
C ALA A 178 20.47 11.92 4.80
N GLY A 179 20.88 11.59 3.57
CA GLY A 179 21.61 10.36 3.25
C GLY A 179 20.73 9.16 2.92
N PHE A 180 21.28 8.22 2.16
CA PHE A 180 20.58 7.02 1.69
C PHE A 180 20.13 6.09 2.83
N ALA A 181 21.02 5.85 3.81
CA ALA A 181 20.75 4.93 4.91
C ALA A 181 19.55 5.36 5.77
N SER A 182 19.34 6.67 5.95
CA SER A 182 18.24 7.20 6.77
C SER A 182 16.87 7.02 6.11
N GLN A 183 16.81 6.89 4.78
CA GLN A 183 15.57 6.77 4.01
C GLN A 183 15.26 5.33 3.57
N LEU A 184 16.06 4.34 4.01
CA LEU A 184 15.85 2.93 3.67
C LEU A 184 14.41 2.43 3.92
N PRO A 185 13.76 2.73 5.07
CA PRO A 185 12.37 2.30 5.28
C PRO A 185 11.41 2.85 4.24
N HIS A 186 11.58 4.12 3.83
CA HIS A 186 10.75 4.75 2.81
C HIS A 186 10.94 4.09 1.45
N ILE A 187 12.19 3.82 1.05
CA ILE A 187 12.51 3.22 -0.24
C ILE A 187 11.92 1.81 -0.32
N VAL A 188 12.17 0.97 0.70
CA VAL A 188 11.65 -0.40 0.73
C VAL A 188 10.13 -0.40 0.75
N ALA A 189 9.49 0.42 1.58
CA ALA A 189 8.03 0.51 1.65
C ALA A 189 7.42 1.00 0.32
N MET A 190 8.06 1.96 -0.35
CA MET A 190 7.63 2.48 -1.64
C MET A 190 7.74 1.43 -2.75
N LEU A 191 8.80 0.62 -2.74
CA LEU A 191 8.93 -0.52 -3.67
C LEU A 191 7.85 -1.57 -3.42
N LEU A 192 7.57 -1.90 -2.15
CA LEU A 192 6.53 -2.84 -1.77
C LEU A 192 5.14 -2.38 -2.22
N VAL A 193 4.79 -1.12 -2.00
CA VAL A 193 3.48 -0.59 -2.41
C VAL A 193 3.36 -0.50 -3.93
N LEU A 194 4.45 -0.14 -4.64
CA LEU A 194 4.48 -0.13 -6.10
C LEU A 194 4.23 -1.53 -6.66
N ALA A 195 4.91 -2.54 -6.10
CA ALA A 195 4.69 -3.94 -6.46
C ALA A 195 3.24 -4.37 -6.18
N TYR A 196 2.71 -4.05 -5.00
CA TYR A 196 1.34 -4.39 -4.63
C TYR A 196 0.30 -3.75 -5.56
N VAL A 197 0.38 -2.44 -5.81
CA VAL A 197 -0.61 -1.68 -6.59
C VAL A 197 -0.52 -1.99 -8.09
N ARG A 198 0.68 -2.16 -8.65
CA ARG A 198 0.84 -2.58 -10.05
C ARG A 198 0.49 -4.05 -10.30
N GLY A 199 0.07 -4.78 -9.28
CA GLY A 199 -0.52 -6.11 -9.43
C GLY A 199 0.47 -7.26 -9.36
N ALA A 200 1.63 -7.07 -8.70
CA ALA A 200 2.41 -8.19 -8.16
C ALA A 200 1.70 -8.79 -6.93
N SER A 201 0.41 -9.09 -7.06
CA SER A 201 -0.30 -9.87 -6.06
C SER A 201 0.15 -11.33 -6.23
N PRO A 202 0.52 -12.03 -5.15
CA PRO A 202 1.00 -13.41 -5.23
C PRO A 202 0.02 -14.31 -5.98
N LYS A 203 -1.29 -14.06 -5.81
CA LYS A 203 -2.37 -14.76 -6.50
C LYS A 203 -2.40 -14.47 -8.00
N ARG A 204 -2.18 -13.23 -8.47
CA ARG A 204 -2.12 -12.94 -9.92
C ARG A 204 -0.87 -13.48 -10.57
N LEU A 205 0.27 -13.46 -9.87
CA LEU A 205 1.51 -14.07 -10.37
C LEU A 205 1.36 -15.59 -10.48
N LEU A 206 0.77 -16.24 -9.46
CA LEU A 206 0.39 -17.65 -9.52
C LEU A 206 -0.60 -17.93 -10.66
N LEU A 207 -1.63 -17.09 -10.85
CA LEU A 207 -2.60 -17.27 -11.93
C LEU A 207 -1.98 -17.08 -13.31
N HIS A 208 -1.04 -16.15 -13.49
CA HIS A 208 -0.29 -15.99 -14.75
C HIS A 208 0.63 -17.19 -14.99
N PHE A 209 1.29 -17.69 -13.95
CA PHE A 209 2.12 -18.89 -14.05
C PHE A 209 1.28 -20.14 -14.39
N GLN A 210 0.11 -20.27 -13.77
CA GLN A 210 -0.86 -21.33 -14.07
C GLN A 210 -1.40 -21.21 -15.51
N HIS A 211 -1.77 -20.00 -15.96
CA HIS A 211 -2.20 -19.76 -17.34
C HIS A 211 -1.09 -20.08 -18.34
N TRP A 212 0.15 -19.69 -18.07
CA TRP A 212 1.29 -20.00 -18.91
C TRP A 212 1.54 -21.51 -19.00
N ARG A 213 1.44 -22.22 -17.87
CA ARG A 213 1.57 -23.69 -17.81
C ARG A 213 0.43 -24.39 -18.55
N LEU A 214 -0.81 -23.93 -18.37
CA LEU A 214 -1.99 -24.43 -19.08
C LEU A 214 -1.90 -24.16 -20.59
N GLN A 215 -1.46 -22.98 -21.01
CA GLN A 215 -1.24 -22.66 -22.41
C GLN A 215 -0.18 -23.56 -23.05
N ARG A 216 0.92 -23.87 -22.34
CA ARG A 216 1.89 -24.85 -22.83
C ARG A 216 1.27 -26.24 -23.02
N GLN A 217 0.50 -26.73 -22.05
CA GLN A 217 -0.16 -28.04 -22.12
C GLN A 217 -1.22 -28.10 -23.22
N LEU A 218 -2.02 -27.05 -23.36
CA LEU A 218 -3.05 -26.96 -24.40
C LEU A 218 -2.44 -26.85 -25.80
N ARG A 219 -1.32 -26.13 -25.95
CA ARG A 219 -0.61 -25.99 -27.23
C ARG A 219 0.12 -27.27 -27.65
N GLU A 220 0.50 -28.12 -26.70
CA GLU A 220 0.97 -29.48 -27.00
C GLU A 220 -0.19 -30.41 -27.39
N ARG A 221 -1.31 -30.36 -26.67
CA ARG A 221 -2.49 -31.20 -26.97
C ARG A 221 -3.20 -30.79 -28.26
N SER A 222 -3.22 -29.50 -28.60
CA SER A 222 -3.86 -29.00 -29.83
C SER A 222 -3.12 -29.40 -31.11
N LYS A 223 -1.87 -29.86 -31.02
CA LYS A 223 -1.14 -30.38 -32.20
C LYS A 223 -1.80 -31.64 -32.79
N HIS A 224 -2.57 -32.37 -31.99
CA HIS A 224 -3.26 -33.58 -32.42
C HIS A 224 -4.74 -33.33 -32.81
N LEU A 225 -5.23 -32.09 -32.66
CA LEU A 225 -6.60 -31.74 -33.02
C LEU A 225 -6.62 -31.21 -34.45
N HIS A 226 -7.10 -32.03 -35.38
CA HIS A 226 -7.36 -31.62 -36.74
C HIS A 226 -8.75 -30.97 -36.80
N VAL A 227 -8.84 -29.78 -37.42
CA VAL A 227 -10.12 -29.13 -37.65
C VAL A 227 -10.91 -29.99 -38.64
N VAL A 228 -12.11 -30.43 -38.24
CA VAL A 228 -13.03 -31.15 -39.13
C VAL A 228 -13.76 -30.09 -39.98
N PRO A 229 -13.61 -30.09 -41.31
CA PRO A 229 -14.33 -29.18 -42.19
C PRO A 229 -15.85 -29.42 -42.08
N LYS A 230 -16.61 -28.33 -42.07
CA LYS A 230 -18.08 -28.34 -41.88
C LYS A 230 -18.86 -28.83 -43.12
N ASP A 231 -18.17 -29.13 -44.21
CA ASP A 231 -18.77 -29.55 -45.50
C ASP A 231 -19.06 -31.06 -45.61
N ARG A 232 -19.32 -31.75 -44.49
CA ARG A 232 -19.95 -33.07 -44.59
C ARG A 232 -21.46 -32.87 -44.67
N PRO A 233 -22.12 -33.19 -45.80
CA PRO A 233 -23.58 -33.16 -45.86
C PRO A 233 -24.12 -34.14 -44.81
N ASP A 234 -25.03 -33.64 -43.98
CA ASP A 234 -25.70 -34.42 -42.94
C ASP A 234 -26.37 -35.64 -43.58
N ARG A 235 -25.98 -36.82 -43.11
CA ARG A 235 -26.41 -38.12 -43.66
C ARG A 235 -27.86 -38.47 -43.27
N ASP A 236 -28.54 -37.56 -42.58
CA ASP A 236 -29.85 -37.77 -41.97
C ASP A 236 -31.02 -37.31 -42.87
N GLN A 237 -30.72 -36.89 -44.11
CA GLN A 237 -31.75 -36.46 -45.07
C GLN A 237 -32.58 -37.61 -45.69
N PHE A 238 -32.34 -38.87 -45.30
CA PHE A 238 -32.99 -40.06 -45.88
C PHE A 238 -33.96 -40.80 -44.93
N LEU A 239 -34.34 -40.19 -43.81
CA LEU A 239 -35.35 -40.74 -42.91
C LEU A 239 -36.64 -39.92 -43.00
N ASN A 240 -37.39 -40.12 -44.09
CA ASN A 240 -38.82 -39.83 -44.20
C ASN A 240 -39.51 -41.08 -44.76
#